data_AF-A0A7U1BCF9-F1
#
_entry.id   AF-A0A7U1BCF9-F1
#
_cell.length_a   1.000
_cell.length_b   1.000
_cell.length_c   1.000
_cell.angle_alpha   90.00
_cell.angle_beta   90.00
_cell.angle_gamma   90.00
#
_symmetry.space_group_name_H-M   'P 1'
#
loop_
_entity.id
_entity.type
_entity.pdbx_description
1 polymer ?
#
loop_
_entity_poly.entity_id
_entity_poly.type
_entity_poly.pdbx_seq_one_letter_code
_entity_poly.pdbx_strand_id
1 'polypeptide(L)' 'DTPDRWTNVARAVQGRTPEEVKRHYEILVEDIQYIESGKVPF' A
#
# COMPACT_ATOMS: atom_id res chain seq x y z
N ASP A 1 0.42 7.51 -13.57
CA ASP A 1 -0.65 7.07 -12.65
C ASP A 1 -1.55 6.10 -13.40
N THR A 2 -1.96 5.01 -12.79
CA THR A 2 -2.88 4.05 -13.42
C THR A 2 -4.30 4.42 -13.01
N PRO A 3 -5.19 4.79 -13.95
CA PRO A 3 -6.58 5.10 -13.63
C PRO A 3 -7.20 3.97 -12.81
N ASP A 4 -7.96 4.33 -11.78
CA ASP A 4 -8.72 3.38 -10.95
C ASP A 4 -7.88 2.28 -10.28
N ARG A 5 -6.56 2.49 -10.09
CA ARG A 5 -5.65 1.50 -9.49
C ARG A 5 -6.24 0.87 -8.23
N TRP A 6 -6.66 1.69 -7.27
CA TRP A 6 -7.17 1.21 -5.98
C TRP A 6 -8.52 0.52 -6.10
N THR A 7 -9.40 1.02 -6.97
CA THR A 7 -10.67 0.37 -7.30
C THR A 7 -10.45 -1.02 -7.89
N ASN A 8 -9.50 -1.17 -8.82
CA ASN A 8 -9.18 -2.45 -9.44
C ASN A 8 -8.59 -3.45 -8.45
N VAL A 9 -7.70 -3.00 -7.57
CA VAL A 9 -7.11 -3.86 -6.54
C VAL A 9 -8.14 -4.26 -5.49
N ALA A 10 -8.98 -3.33 -5.01
CA ALA A 10 -10.06 -3.64 -4.07
C ALA A 10 -11.06 -4.66 -4.63
N ARG A 11 -11.35 -4.63 -5.94
CA ARG A 11 -12.17 -5.66 -6.60
C ARG A 11 -11.56 -7.06 -6.55
N ALA A 12 -10.23 -7.16 -6.53
CA ALA A 12 -9.52 -8.43 -6.41
C ALA A 12 -9.36 -8.88 -4.94
N VAL A 13 -9.33 -7.94 -3.99
CA VAL A 13 -9.20 -8.20 -2.55
C VAL A 13 -10.58 -8.12 -1.89
N GLN A 14 -11.32 -9.24 -1.90
CA GLN A 14 -12.64 -9.31 -1.28
C GLN A 14 -12.62 -8.81 0.17
N GLY A 15 -13.62 -7.98 0.51
CA GLY A 15 -13.77 -7.42 1.85
C GLY A 15 -12.89 -6.19 2.14
N ARG A 16 -12.27 -5.57 1.13
CA ARG A 16 -11.53 -4.31 1.27
C ARG A 16 -12.08 -3.21 0.39
N THR A 17 -12.10 -1.97 0.90
CA THR A 17 -12.44 -0.78 0.11
C THR A 17 -11.20 -0.23 -0.63
N PRO A 18 -11.36 0.57 -1.70
CA PRO A 18 -10.24 1.23 -2.36
C PRO A 18 -9.38 2.07 -1.41
N GLU A 19 -9.99 2.72 -0.43
CA GLU A 19 -9.31 3.55 0.57
C GLU A 19 -8.46 2.68 1.52
N GLU A 20 -8.97 1.54 1.96
CA GLU A 20 -8.20 0.60 2.78
C GLU A 20 -6.99 0.07 2.01
N VAL A 21 -7.19 -0.33 0.75
CA VAL A 21 -6.09 -0.80 -0.11
C VAL A 21 -5.03 0.28 -0.29
N LYS A 22 -5.44 1.53 -0.55
CA LYS A 22 -4.52 2.66 -0.69
C LYS A 22 -3.71 2.87 0.60
N ARG A 23 -4.38 2.87 1.77
CA ARG A 23 -3.71 3.02 3.07
C ARG A 23 -2.69 1.90 3.32
N HIS A 24 -3.05 0.65 3.02
CA HIS A 24 -2.12 -0.48 3.16
C HIS A 24 -0.90 -0.34 2.25
N TYR A 25 -1.10 0.16 1.03
CA TYR A 25 0.00 0.44 0.12
C TYR A 25 0.92 1.55 0.63
N GLU A 26 0.37 2.65 1.16
CA GLU A 26 1.16 3.75 1.71
C GLU A 26 2.05 3.28 2.88
N ILE A 27 1.51 2.44 3.77
CA ILE A 27 2.29 1.80 4.85
C ILE A 27 3.42 0.94 4.28
N LEU A 28 3.14 0.12 3.27
CA LEU A 28 4.18 -0.72 2.65
C LEU A 28 5.29 0.12 2.02
N VAL A 29 4.95 1.23 1.36
CA VAL A 29 5.93 2.14 0.77
C VAL A 29 6.79 2.78 1.86
N GLU A 30 6.18 3.20 2.97
CA GLU A 30 6.91 3.72 4.13
C GLU A 30 7.87 2.66 4.69
N ASP A 31 7.42 1.43 4.94
CA ASP A 31 8.26 0.33 5.43
C ASP A 31 9.47 0.07 4.51
N ILE A 32 9.25 0.05 3.19
CA ILE A 32 10.34 -0.11 2.21
C ILE A 32 11.34 1.05 2.32
N GLN A 33 10.87 2.29 2.44
CA GLN A 33 11.75 3.46 2.62
C GLN A 33 12.55 3.38 3.94
N TYR A 34 11.94 2.89 5.02
CA TYR A 34 12.64 2.65 6.28
C TYR A 34 13.73 1.57 6.14
N ILE A 35 13.43 0.47 5.43
CA ILE A 35 14.38 -0.60 5.14
C ILE A 35 15.55 -0.09 4.28
N GLU A 36 15.25 0.57 3.16
CA GLU A 36 16.24 1.08 2.21
C GLU A 36 17.11 2.18 2.82
N SER A 37 16.58 2.97 3.75
CA SER A 37 17.34 4.01 4.47
C SER A 37 18.17 3.47 5.64
N GLY A 38 18.15 2.16 5.89
CA GLY A 38 18.88 1.53 7.00
C GLY A 38 18.34 1.92 8.39
N LYS A 39 17.09 2.39 8.47
CA LYS A 39 16.42 2.83 9.70
C LYS A 39 15.51 1.74 10.28
N VAL A 40 15.83 0.48 10.05
CA VAL A 40 15.13 -0.65 10.68
C VAL A 40 15.56 -0.70 12.15
N PRO A 41 14.63 -0.62 13.12
CA PRO A 41 15.00 -0.73 14.53
C PRO A 41 15.58 -2.11 14.83
N PHE A 42 16.65 -2.14 15.62
CA PHE A 42 17.30 -3.34 16.13
C PHE A 42 16.58 -3.91 17.36
#